data_AF-A0A427AB89-F1
#
_entry.id   AF-A0A427AB89-F1
#
_cell.length_a   1.000
_cell.length_b   1.000
_cell.length_c   1.000
_cell.angle_alpha   90.00
_cell.angle_beta   90.00
_cell.angle_gamma   90.00
#
_symmetry.space_group_name_H-M   'P 1'
#
loop_
_entity.id
_entity.type
_entity.pdbx_description
1 polymer ?
#
loop_
_entity_poly.entity_id
_entity_poly.type
_entity_poly.pdbx_seq_one_letter_code
_entity_poly.pdbx_strand_id
1 'polypeptide(L)'
;MKKTKAIEDNWIPVWDEEFVFPLTVPELAVLRIEVHEYDMSEKDDFAGQNCFPVSELRQGMRAVPLLDRKGMKTPDACPPEKYKRKATGTSCTSLVLVVFNITYVASLSCIPWTASSEVPKAIQAVFGQYSEGGVMREEELRRFMKEVQGEAGAVVNDAIKESKYLKALQKKGLSVDEFYRYLFSDDNAAHPSSPGICDV
;
A
#
# COMPACT_ATOMS: atom_id res chain seq x y z
N MET A 1 18.59 3.40 10.53
CA MET A 1 17.35 2.82 9.97
C MET A 1 16.29 2.86 11.06
N LYS A 2 15.05 3.20 10.71
CA LYS A 2 13.90 3.09 11.62
C LYS A 2 13.15 1.80 11.31
N LYS A 3 12.58 1.17 12.33
CA LYS A 3 11.84 -0.09 12.20
C LYS A 3 10.55 0.00 13.00
N THR A 4 9.51 -0.66 12.52
CA THR A 4 8.29 -0.84 13.27
C THR A 4 8.47 -1.89 14.36
N LYS A 5 7.49 -2.00 15.24
CA LYS A 5 7.35 -3.13 16.16
C LYS A 5 7.05 -4.40 15.38
N ALA A 6 7.58 -5.53 15.84
CA ALA A 6 7.12 -6.83 15.35
C ALA A 6 5.65 -7.03 15.78
N ILE A 7 4.84 -7.60 14.89
CA ILE A 7 3.47 -8.02 15.18
C ILE A 7 3.46 -9.54 15.05
N GLU A 8 3.31 -10.24 16.17
CA GLU A 8 3.27 -11.70 16.22
C GLU A 8 1.91 -12.24 15.72
N ASP A 9 1.94 -13.40 15.07
CA ASP A 9 0.76 -14.18 14.64
C ASP A 9 -0.29 -13.41 13.82
N ASN A 10 0.15 -12.43 13.00
CA ASN A 10 -0.75 -11.67 12.14
C ASN A 10 -0.30 -11.66 10.67
N TRP A 11 -1.11 -12.30 9.82
CA TRP A 11 -0.93 -12.33 8.37
C TRP A 11 -1.22 -10.98 7.68
N ILE A 12 -1.88 -10.06 8.39
CA ILE A 12 -2.31 -8.74 7.89
C ILE A 12 -1.89 -7.67 8.91
N PRO A 13 -0.59 -7.40 9.06
CA PRO A 13 -0.10 -6.48 10.08
C PRO A 13 -0.42 -5.03 9.70
N VAL A 14 -1.10 -4.35 10.63
CA VAL A 14 -1.30 -2.90 10.60
C VAL A 14 -0.42 -2.31 11.70
N TRP A 15 0.64 -1.60 11.32
CA TRP A 15 1.55 -1.00 12.30
C TRP A 15 1.05 0.35 12.81
N ASP A 16 0.48 1.18 11.94
CA ASP A 16 0.06 2.55 12.29
C ASP A 16 1.18 3.35 12.98
N GLU A 17 2.41 3.16 12.48
CA GLU A 17 3.62 3.78 13.02
C GLU A 17 4.17 4.82 12.05
N GLU A 18 4.51 6.00 12.58
CA GLU A 18 4.97 7.13 11.78
C GLU A 18 6.49 7.35 11.89
N PHE A 19 7.16 7.48 10.75
CA PHE A 19 8.58 7.82 10.71
C PHE A 19 8.87 9.08 9.92
N VAL A 20 9.50 10.06 10.58
CA VAL A 20 10.03 11.28 9.94
C VAL A 20 11.52 11.15 9.65
N PHE A 21 11.94 11.51 8.44
CA PHE A 21 13.34 11.53 8.02
C PHE A 21 13.73 12.95 7.53
N PRO A 22 14.59 13.69 8.25
CA PRO A 22 15.07 14.98 7.77
C PRO A 22 16.07 14.77 6.61
N LEU A 23 15.79 15.38 5.45
CA LEU A 23 16.62 15.26 4.24
C LEU A 23 17.15 16.65 3.84
N THR A 24 18.45 16.73 3.56
CA THR A 24 19.09 17.98 3.07
C THR A 24 19.04 18.10 1.55
N VAL A 25 19.12 16.97 0.84
CA VAL A 25 19.11 16.90 -0.64
C VAL A 25 18.18 15.75 -1.09
N PRO A 26 16.85 15.98 -1.12
CA PRO A 26 15.87 14.95 -1.47
C PRO A 26 16.07 14.34 -2.86
N GLU A 27 16.65 15.09 -3.79
CA GLU A 27 16.89 14.69 -5.19
C GLU A 27 17.91 13.56 -5.33
N LEU A 28 18.75 13.35 -4.30
CA LEU A 28 19.73 12.26 -4.24
C LEU A 28 19.34 11.17 -3.24
N ALA A 29 18.22 11.34 -2.55
CA ALA A 29 17.79 10.42 -1.50
C ALA A 29 16.97 9.26 -2.09
N VAL A 30 17.19 8.06 -1.55
CA VAL A 30 16.42 6.86 -1.87
C VAL A 30 15.74 6.36 -0.60
N LEU A 31 14.42 6.20 -0.66
CA LEU A 31 13.66 5.54 0.38
C LEU A 31 13.68 4.04 0.13
N ARG A 32 14.24 3.29 1.06
CA ARG A 32 14.24 1.83 1.06
C ARG A 32 13.25 1.30 2.08
N ILE A 33 12.31 0.48 1.62
CA ILE A 33 11.35 -0.24 2.43
C ILE A 33 11.73 -1.71 2.40
N GLU A 34 11.86 -2.31 3.56
CA GLU A 34 12.06 -3.75 3.72
C GLU A 34 11.02 -4.32 4.67
N VAL A 35 10.58 -5.52 4.35
CA VAL A 35 9.74 -6.33 5.23
C VAL A 35 10.51 -7.58 5.60
N HIS A 36 10.55 -7.87 6.90
CA HIS A 36 11.17 -9.06 7.45
C HIS A 36 10.16 -9.81 8.33
N GLU A 37 10.20 -11.14 8.29
CA GLU A 37 9.48 -12.02 9.20
C GLU A 37 10.33 -12.19 10.47
N TYR A 38 9.80 -11.69 11.60
CA TYR A 38 10.51 -11.75 12.88
C TYR A 38 10.47 -13.18 13.44
N ASP A 39 11.64 -13.76 13.71
CA ASP A 39 11.80 -15.04 14.41
C ASP A 39 12.52 -14.78 15.73
N MET A 40 11.93 -15.22 16.86
CA MET A 40 12.52 -15.03 18.19
C MET A 40 13.82 -15.79 18.42
N SER A 41 14.15 -16.76 17.57
CA SER A 41 15.28 -17.69 17.76
C SER A 41 16.35 -17.63 16.66
N GLU A 42 16.07 -16.97 15.54
CA GLU A 42 16.96 -16.87 14.38
C GLU A 42 17.09 -15.42 13.89
N LYS A 43 17.80 -15.21 12.78
CA LYS A 43 17.85 -13.92 12.10
C LYS A 43 16.56 -13.74 11.31
N ASP A 44 15.91 -12.58 11.44
CA ASP A 44 14.69 -12.26 10.70
C ASP A 44 14.80 -12.62 9.21
N ASP A 45 13.77 -13.31 8.70
CA ASP A 45 13.71 -13.77 7.33
C ASP A 45 13.27 -12.65 6.39
N PHE A 46 13.97 -12.50 5.27
CA PHE A 46 13.67 -11.44 4.31
C PHE A 46 12.38 -11.77 3.53
N ALA A 47 11.34 -10.94 3.69
CA ALA A 47 10.06 -11.12 2.99
C ALA A 47 10.00 -10.32 1.67
N GLY A 48 10.61 -9.14 1.63
CA GLY A 48 10.65 -8.33 0.42
C GLY A 48 11.21 -6.93 0.61
N GLN A 49 11.49 -6.26 -0.50
CA GLN A 49 11.95 -4.87 -0.49
C GLN A 49 11.38 -4.06 -1.66
N ASN A 50 11.46 -2.74 -1.52
CA ASN A 50 11.37 -1.82 -2.66
C ASN A 50 12.11 -0.52 -2.35
N CYS A 51 12.59 0.16 -3.40
CA CYS A 51 13.38 1.37 -3.30
C CYS A 51 12.84 2.47 -4.21
N PHE A 52 12.63 3.66 -3.69
CA PHE A 52 12.06 4.77 -4.44
C PHE A 52 12.97 6.00 -4.37
N PRO A 53 13.29 6.66 -5.50
CA PRO A 53 13.82 8.01 -5.47
C PRO A 53 12.84 8.92 -4.73
N VAL A 54 13.31 9.61 -3.70
CA VAL A 54 12.44 10.40 -2.82
C VAL A 54 11.73 11.53 -3.57
N SER A 55 12.39 12.09 -4.60
CA SER A 55 11.82 13.11 -5.49
C SER A 55 10.67 12.63 -6.38
N GLU A 56 10.52 11.31 -6.55
CA GLU A 56 9.53 10.72 -7.47
C GLU A 56 8.37 10.03 -6.74
N LEU A 57 8.39 10.02 -5.40
CA LEU A 57 7.32 9.45 -4.57
C LEU A 57 6.03 10.27 -4.68
N ARG A 58 4.91 9.58 -4.89
CA ARG A 58 3.57 10.16 -4.83
C ARG A 58 3.11 10.29 -3.38
N GLN A 59 2.55 11.44 -3.02
CA GLN A 59 2.00 11.70 -1.69
C GLN A 59 0.72 10.87 -1.44
N GLY A 60 0.41 10.63 -0.16
CA GLY A 60 -0.81 10.02 0.34
C GLY A 60 -0.68 8.53 0.62
N MET A 61 -1.82 7.87 0.82
CA MET A 61 -1.97 6.42 0.93
C MET A 61 -1.63 5.72 -0.40
N ARG A 62 -0.48 5.05 -0.51
CA ARG A 62 0.02 4.44 -1.75
C ARG A 62 0.45 2.99 -1.59
N ALA A 63 0.20 2.20 -2.63
CA ALA A 63 0.64 0.82 -2.68
C ALA A 63 2.14 0.73 -3.02
N VAL A 64 2.87 -0.03 -2.23
CA VAL A 64 4.29 -0.36 -2.42
C VAL A 64 4.36 -1.85 -2.77
N PRO A 65 4.64 -2.20 -4.04
CA PRO A 65 4.84 -3.60 -4.41
C PRO A 65 6.16 -4.10 -3.78
N LEU A 66 6.14 -5.29 -3.20
CA LEU A 66 7.33 -5.91 -2.63
C LEU A 66 8.00 -6.81 -3.67
N LEU A 67 9.31 -6.68 -3.77
CA LEU A 67 10.17 -7.44 -4.65
C LEU A 67 11.05 -8.38 -3.83
N ASP A 68 11.35 -9.55 -4.39
CA ASP A 68 12.33 -10.45 -3.79
C ASP A 68 13.76 -9.87 -3.89
N ARG A 69 14.75 -10.62 -3.40
CA ARG A 69 16.16 -10.21 -3.47
C ARG A 69 16.69 -10.04 -4.89
N LYS A 70 16.01 -10.60 -5.89
CA LYS A 70 16.36 -10.53 -7.31
C LYS A 70 15.59 -9.43 -8.04
N GLY A 71 14.76 -8.65 -7.32
CA GLY A 71 13.92 -7.60 -7.91
C GLY A 71 12.72 -8.15 -8.68
N MET A 72 12.39 -9.43 -8.50
CA MET A 72 11.20 -10.00 -9.12
C MET A 72 10.00 -9.77 -8.21
N LYS A 73 8.88 -9.34 -8.81
CA LYS A 73 7.60 -9.38 -8.12
C LYS A 73 7.37 -10.81 -7.65
N THR A 74 7.10 -11.00 -6.37
CA THR A 74 6.66 -12.30 -5.88
C THR A 74 5.38 -12.63 -6.66
N PRO A 75 5.30 -13.76 -7.39
CA PRO A 75 4.08 -14.11 -8.12
C PRO A 75 2.94 -14.17 -7.11
N ASP A 76 1.84 -13.47 -7.42
CA ASP A 76 0.64 -13.37 -6.59
C ASP A 76 0.38 -14.71 -5.88
N ALA A 77 0.68 -14.73 -4.59
CA ALA A 77 0.76 -15.96 -3.85
C ALA A 77 -0.65 -16.50 -3.59
N CYS A 78 -0.90 -17.68 -4.17
CA CYS A 78 -1.87 -18.69 -3.76
C CYS A 78 -3.38 -18.32 -3.78
N PRO A 79 -4.23 -19.10 -4.48
CA PRO A 79 -5.67 -19.02 -4.33
C PRO A 79 -6.12 -19.22 -2.86
N PRO A 80 -7.18 -18.53 -2.40
CA PRO A 80 -7.67 -18.56 -1.01
C PRO A 80 -7.91 -19.97 -0.42
N GLU A 81 -8.15 -20.97 -1.28
CA GLU A 81 -8.46 -22.35 -0.85
C GLU A 81 -7.26 -23.11 -0.26
N LYS A 82 -6.02 -22.66 -0.49
CA LYS A 82 -4.81 -23.37 -0.02
C LYS A 82 -4.27 -22.90 1.35
N TYR A 83 -4.86 -21.85 1.94
CA TYR A 83 -4.45 -21.30 3.25
C TYR A 83 -4.56 -22.30 4.42
N LYS A 84 -5.37 -23.35 4.31
CA LYS A 84 -5.57 -24.32 5.40
C LYS A 84 -4.49 -25.40 5.51
N ARG A 85 -3.54 -25.51 4.57
CA ARG A 85 -2.52 -26.56 4.58
C ARG A 85 -1.20 -26.08 4.00
N LYS A 86 -0.41 -25.31 4.76
CA LYS A 86 1.05 -25.35 4.63
C LYS A 86 1.68 -24.71 5.87
N ALA A 87 2.23 -25.57 6.71
CA ALA A 87 3.06 -25.25 7.87
C ALA A 87 4.52 -25.02 7.45
N THR A 88 4.75 -24.25 6.38
CA THR A 88 6.11 -23.94 5.88
C THR A 88 6.16 -22.48 5.48
N GLY A 89 6.93 -21.71 6.26
CA GLY A 89 6.96 -20.24 6.27
C GLY A 89 7.25 -19.59 4.93
N THR A 90 6.24 -18.94 4.37
CA THR A 90 6.44 -17.89 3.37
C THR A 90 5.29 -16.90 3.53
N SER A 91 5.57 -15.72 4.06
CA SER A 91 4.59 -14.64 4.28
C SER A 91 4.09 -14.09 2.94
N CYS A 92 2.77 -14.15 2.76
CA CYS A 92 2.04 -13.55 1.65
C CYS A 92 1.90 -12.03 1.84
N THR A 93 2.93 -11.23 1.54
CA THR A 93 2.72 -9.78 1.38
C THR A 93 3.37 -9.33 0.07
N SER A 94 2.61 -9.30 -1.03
CA SER A 94 3.13 -8.75 -2.30
C SER A 94 3.00 -7.23 -2.37
N LEU A 95 2.17 -6.61 -1.51
CA LEU A 95 1.86 -5.18 -1.50
C LEU A 95 1.69 -4.64 -0.07
N VAL A 96 2.27 -3.47 0.20
CA VAL A 96 2.17 -2.72 1.46
C VAL A 96 1.54 -1.36 1.16
N LEU A 97 0.52 -0.94 1.88
CA LEU A 97 0.01 0.43 1.80
C LEU A 97 0.80 1.31 2.74
N VAL A 98 1.42 2.35 2.18
CA VAL A 98 2.24 3.30 2.90
C VAL A 98 1.68 4.70 2.72
N VAL A 99 1.57 5.47 3.80
CA VAL A 99 1.17 6.88 3.72
C VAL A 99 2.41 7.74 3.61
N PHE A 100 2.58 8.44 2.48
CA PHE A 100 3.64 9.42 2.24
C PHE A 100 3.15 10.86 2.47
N ASN A 101 3.94 11.70 3.14
CA ASN A 101 3.68 13.14 3.28
C ASN A 101 4.87 13.97 2.73
N ILE A 102 4.67 15.26 2.43
CA ILE A 102 5.67 16.20 1.89
C ILE A 102 6.88 16.38 2.83
N THR A 103 6.74 16.09 4.12
CA THR A 103 7.85 16.05 5.10
C THR A 103 8.42 14.64 5.35
N TYR A 104 8.15 13.71 4.42
CA TYR A 104 8.59 12.30 4.40
C TYR A 104 8.31 11.56 5.69
N VAL A 105 7.01 11.38 5.89
CA VAL A 105 6.39 10.42 6.79
C VAL A 105 6.19 9.12 6.03
N ALA A 106 6.54 7.98 6.61
CA ALA A 106 6.08 6.67 6.15
C ALA A 106 5.27 6.03 7.27
N SER A 107 3.97 5.77 7.04
CA SER A 107 3.16 4.87 7.88
C SER A 107 2.99 3.55 7.16
N LEU A 108 3.53 2.47 7.72
CA LEU A 108 3.56 1.14 7.09
C LEU A 108 2.28 0.35 7.45
N SER A 109 1.59 -0.19 6.46
CA SER A 109 0.54 -1.19 6.66
C SER A 109 0.63 -2.27 5.58
N CYS A 110 0.95 -3.52 5.93
CA CYS A 110 0.87 -4.62 4.97
C CYS A 110 -0.56 -5.12 5.00
N ILE A 111 -1.31 -4.93 3.92
CA ILE A 111 -2.68 -5.46 3.86
C ILE A 111 -2.82 -6.34 2.62
N PRO A 112 -2.48 -7.64 2.72
CA PRO A 112 -2.76 -8.63 1.68
C PRO A 112 -4.25 -8.95 1.59
N TRP A 113 -4.66 -9.51 0.46
CA TRP A 113 -6.03 -9.95 0.23
C TRP A 113 -6.29 -11.36 0.79
N THR A 114 -7.37 -11.47 1.59
CA THR A 114 -8.19 -12.63 2.01
C THR A 114 -7.85 -13.52 3.21
N ALA A 115 -8.76 -13.47 4.21
CA ALA A 115 -9.52 -14.60 4.79
C ALA A 115 -10.49 -14.11 5.90
N SER A 116 -10.30 -12.89 6.40
CA SER A 116 -11.30 -12.12 7.15
C SER A 116 -11.96 -11.13 6.20
N SER A 117 -13.29 -11.15 6.13
CA SER A 117 -14.13 -10.45 5.14
C SER A 117 -14.21 -8.93 5.32
N GLU A 118 -13.46 -8.34 6.25
CA GLU A 118 -13.71 -6.99 6.74
C GLU A 118 -12.56 -6.04 6.43
N VAL A 119 -12.87 -4.93 5.75
CA VAL A 119 -11.94 -3.82 5.50
C VAL A 119 -11.42 -3.26 6.84
N PRO A 120 -10.11 -2.95 7.00
CA PRO A 120 -9.58 -2.39 8.23
C PRO A 120 -10.33 -1.13 8.68
N LYS A 121 -10.59 -0.98 9.99
CA LYS A 121 -11.35 0.15 10.56
C LYS A 121 -10.80 1.51 10.16
N ALA A 122 -9.48 1.67 10.06
CA ALA A 122 -8.86 2.91 9.60
C ALA A 122 -9.29 3.28 8.17
N ILE A 123 -9.37 2.29 7.27
CA ILE A 123 -9.81 2.49 5.89
C ILE A 123 -11.32 2.71 5.84
N GLN A 124 -12.11 2.01 6.67
CA GLN A 124 -13.54 2.29 6.79
C GLN A 124 -13.79 3.74 7.26
N ALA A 125 -12.99 4.23 8.21
CA ALA A 125 -13.10 5.59 8.72
C ALA A 125 -12.75 6.63 7.64
N VAL A 126 -11.65 6.44 6.91
CA VAL A 126 -11.30 7.30 5.77
C VAL A 126 -12.40 7.26 4.71
N PHE A 127 -12.86 6.07 4.30
CA PHE A 127 -13.95 5.94 3.33
C PHE A 127 -15.22 6.68 3.80
N GLY A 128 -15.62 6.48 5.06
CA GLY A 128 -16.80 7.07 5.66
C GLY A 128 -16.78 8.61 5.74
N GLN A 129 -15.59 9.23 5.82
CA GLN A 129 -15.45 10.69 5.78
C GLN A 129 -15.79 11.29 4.41
N TYR A 130 -15.58 10.51 3.34
CA TYR A 130 -15.77 11.00 1.98
C TYR A 130 -17.06 10.48 1.35
N SER A 131 -17.59 9.34 1.78
CA SER A 131 -18.78 8.70 1.21
C SER A 131 -20.10 9.18 1.84
N GLU A 132 -21.17 9.22 1.05
CA GLU A 132 -22.54 9.41 1.53
C GLU A 132 -23.36 8.10 1.42
N GLY A 133 -24.03 7.70 2.50
CA GLY A 133 -24.87 6.51 2.51
C GLY A 133 -24.11 5.20 2.23
N GLY A 134 -22.82 5.16 2.55
CA GLY A 134 -21.95 4.00 2.32
C GLY A 134 -21.46 3.83 0.88
N VAL A 135 -21.64 4.86 0.04
CA VAL A 135 -21.21 4.85 -1.37
C VAL A 135 -20.37 6.10 -1.64
N MET A 136 -19.17 5.91 -2.20
CA MET A 136 -18.31 7.01 -2.64
C MET A 136 -18.56 7.32 -4.13
N ARG A 137 -19.04 8.53 -4.44
CA ARG A 137 -19.32 9.02 -5.81
C ARG A 137 -18.12 9.77 -6.38
N GLU A 138 -18.24 10.20 -7.64
CA GLU A 138 -17.14 10.82 -8.36
C GLU A 138 -16.57 12.07 -7.68
N GLU A 139 -17.42 13.01 -7.28
CA GLU A 139 -16.98 14.24 -6.59
C GLU A 139 -16.31 13.95 -5.24
N GLU A 140 -16.78 12.92 -4.54
CA GLU A 140 -16.24 12.49 -3.26
C GLU A 140 -14.86 11.83 -3.43
N LEU A 141 -14.69 10.99 -4.46
CA LEU A 141 -13.40 10.45 -4.84
C LEU A 141 -12.44 11.56 -5.28
N ARG A 142 -12.90 12.54 -6.05
CA ARG A 142 -12.09 13.71 -6.44
C ARG A 142 -11.61 14.48 -5.22
N ARG A 143 -12.48 14.67 -4.23
CA ARG A 143 -12.13 15.29 -2.95
C ARG A 143 -11.08 14.45 -2.20
N PHE A 144 -11.26 13.13 -2.09
CA PHE A 144 -10.28 12.23 -1.48
C PHE A 144 -8.92 12.31 -2.18
N MET A 145 -8.89 12.22 -3.51
CA MET A 145 -7.66 12.27 -4.29
C MET A 145 -6.94 13.60 -4.13
N LYS A 146 -7.68 14.70 -4.04
CA LYS A 146 -7.09 16.02 -3.80
C LYS A 146 -6.56 16.16 -2.37
N GLU A 147 -7.37 15.83 -1.36
CA GLU A 147 -7.09 16.13 0.04
C GLU A 147 -6.13 15.12 0.69
N VAL A 148 -6.23 13.82 0.34
CA VAL A 148 -5.42 12.75 0.92
C VAL A 148 -4.25 12.35 0.01
N GLN A 149 -4.46 12.33 -1.30
CA GLN A 149 -3.42 11.89 -2.26
C GLN A 149 -2.59 13.05 -2.84
N GLY A 150 -3.02 14.30 -2.64
CA GLY A 150 -2.36 15.49 -3.22
C GLY A 150 -2.46 15.57 -4.74
N GLU A 151 -3.41 14.85 -5.35
CA GLU A 151 -3.48 14.70 -6.81
C GLU A 151 -4.14 15.91 -7.50
N ALA A 152 -3.59 16.28 -8.66
CA ALA A 152 -4.18 17.29 -9.53
C ALA A 152 -5.39 16.72 -10.29
N GLY A 153 -6.37 17.59 -10.61
CA GLY A 153 -7.64 17.14 -11.21
C GLY A 153 -7.50 16.37 -12.53
N ALA A 154 -6.48 16.65 -13.34
CA ALA A 154 -6.21 15.89 -14.57
C ALA A 154 -5.82 14.43 -14.27
N VAL A 155 -4.93 14.20 -13.31
CA VAL A 155 -4.51 12.84 -12.89
C VAL A 155 -5.69 12.05 -12.36
N VAL A 156 -6.60 12.71 -11.64
CA VAL A 156 -7.82 12.07 -11.14
C VAL A 156 -8.73 11.61 -12.28
N ASN A 157 -8.88 12.43 -13.34
CA ASN A 157 -9.67 12.05 -14.52
C ASN A 157 -9.12 10.80 -15.20
N ASP A 158 -7.79 10.75 -15.35
CA ASP A 158 -7.12 9.63 -16.00
C ASP A 158 -7.23 8.36 -15.15
N ALA A 159 -7.04 8.48 -13.82
CA ALA A 159 -7.25 7.37 -12.89
C ALA A 159 -8.66 6.78 -12.97
N ILE A 160 -9.70 7.63 -13.02
CA ILE A 160 -11.10 7.18 -13.14
C ILE A 160 -11.36 6.42 -14.45
N LYS A 161 -10.73 6.84 -15.56
CA LYS A 161 -10.92 6.21 -16.87
C LYS A 161 -10.18 4.87 -16.98
N GLU A 162 -8.94 4.83 -16.52
CA GLU A 162 -8.04 3.71 -16.74
C GLU A 162 -8.18 2.62 -15.67
N SER A 163 -8.42 3.00 -14.41
CA SER A 163 -8.44 2.03 -13.32
C SER A 163 -9.61 1.05 -13.44
N LYS A 164 -9.30 -0.25 -13.44
CA LYS A 164 -10.32 -1.30 -13.46
C LYS A 164 -11.22 -1.28 -12.22
N TYR A 165 -10.73 -0.76 -11.10
CA TYR A 165 -11.47 -0.68 -9.84
C TYR A 165 -12.38 0.54 -9.77
N LEU A 166 -12.06 1.62 -10.50
CA LEU A 166 -12.83 2.87 -10.52
C LEU A 166 -13.92 2.88 -11.61
N LYS A 167 -13.96 1.90 -12.51
CA LYS A 167 -14.99 1.80 -13.57
C LYS A 167 -16.44 1.78 -13.05
N ALA A 168 -16.65 1.28 -11.84
CA ALA A 168 -17.97 1.25 -11.21
C ALA A 168 -18.49 2.64 -10.78
N LEU A 169 -17.59 3.61 -10.60
CA LEU A 169 -17.86 4.94 -10.07
C LEU A 169 -18.99 5.65 -10.81
N GLN A 170 -18.98 5.58 -12.15
CA GLN A 170 -19.99 6.24 -12.99
C GLN A 170 -21.38 5.58 -12.94
N LYS A 171 -21.46 4.28 -12.59
CA LYS A 171 -22.72 3.52 -12.63
C LYS A 171 -23.42 3.44 -11.28
N LYS A 172 -22.66 3.17 -10.23
CA LYS A 172 -23.20 2.88 -8.89
C LYS A 172 -22.41 3.52 -7.73
N GLY A 173 -21.39 4.32 -8.04
CA GLY A 173 -20.39 4.73 -7.05
C GLY A 173 -19.48 3.56 -6.62
N LEU A 174 -18.62 3.80 -5.64
CA LEU A 174 -17.69 2.82 -5.09
C LEU A 174 -18.15 2.38 -3.71
N SER A 175 -18.15 1.08 -3.45
CA SER A 175 -18.25 0.55 -2.10
C SER A 175 -16.91 0.65 -1.34
N VAL A 176 -16.96 0.47 -0.02
CA VAL A 176 -15.75 0.41 0.81
C VAL A 176 -14.78 -0.70 0.35
N ASP A 177 -15.29 -1.83 -0.13
CA ASP A 177 -14.46 -2.92 -0.66
C ASP A 177 -13.82 -2.56 -2.01
N GLU A 178 -14.52 -1.83 -2.87
CA GLU A 178 -13.98 -1.38 -4.16
C GLU A 178 -12.91 -0.29 -3.95
N PHE A 179 -13.16 0.64 -3.04
CA PHE A 179 -12.18 1.63 -2.62
C PHE A 179 -10.94 0.99 -1.98
N TYR A 180 -11.14 0.02 -1.09
CA TYR A 180 -10.05 -0.77 -0.51
C TYR A 180 -9.24 -1.47 -1.60
N ARG A 181 -9.88 -2.16 -2.55
CA ARG A 181 -9.17 -2.79 -3.67
C ARG A 181 -8.42 -1.79 -4.55
N TYR A 182 -8.95 -0.59 -4.74
CA TYR A 182 -8.25 0.48 -5.46
C TYR A 182 -6.96 0.88 -4.73
N LEU A 183 -7.03 1.14 -3.41
CA LEU A 183 -5.90 1.58 -2.60
C LEU A 183 -4.70 0.63 -2.65
N PHE A 184 -4.95 -0.68 -2.74
CA PHE A 184 -3.93 -1.73 -2.80
C PHE A 184 -3.59 -2.19 -4.21
N SER A 185 -4.09 -1.52 -5.25
CA SER A 185 -3.80 -1.92 -6.62
C SER A 185 -2.58 -1.21 -7.20
N ASP A 186 -2.02 -1.79 -8.27
CA ASP A 186 -0.96 -1.15 -9.06
C ASP A 186 -1.39 0.23 -9.60
N ASP A 187 -2.71 0.49 -9.76
CA ASP A 187 -3.24 1.79 -10.18
C ASP A 187 -3.02 2.89 -9.12
N ASN A 188 -2.76 2.50 -7.86
CA ASN A 188 -2.43 3.37 -6.74
C ASN A 188 -0.96 3.21 -6.26
N ALA A 189 -0.06 2.79 -7.16
CA ALA A 189 1.35 2.64 -6.82
C ALA A 189 1.98 3.95 -6.31
N ALA A 190 2.89 3.82 -5.34
CA ALA A 190 3.70 4.91 -4.78
C ALA A 190 4.59 5.61 -5.81
N HIS A 191 4.81 4.96 -6.94
CA HIS A 191 5.67 5.41 -8.02
C HIS A 191 5.10 4.96 -9.38
N PRO A 192 5.13 5.81 -10.42
CA PRO A 192 4.53 5.52 -11.73
C PRO A 192 5.18 4.35 -12.48
N SER A 193 6.44 4.03 -12.19
CA SER A 193 7.14 2.83 -12.68
C SER A 193 7.47 1.90 -11.51
N SER A 194 7.41 0.58 -11.71
CA SER A 194 7.88 -0.38 -10.69
C SER A 194 9.38 -0.14 -10.47
N PRO A 195 9.82 0.37 -9.32
CA PRO A 195 11.24 0.62 -9.11
C PRO A 195 12.02 -0.69 -9.06
N GLY A 196 13.31 -0.59 -9.35
CA GLY A 196 14.22 -1.73 -9.45
C GLY A 196 14.70 -2.27 -8.10
N ILE A 197 15.65 -3.20 -8.20
CA ILE A 197 16.36 -3.79 -7.07
C ILE A 197 16.98 -2.67 -6.21
N CYS A 198 16.88 -2.80 -4.89
CA CYS A 198 17.63 -1.98 -3.94
C CYS A 198 19.12 -2.38 -3.92
N ASP A 199 19.81 -2.31 -5.06
CA ASP A 199 21.26 -2.48 -5.13
C ASP A 199 21.89 -1.10 -4.88
N VAL A 200 22.29 -0.85 -3.63
CA VAL A 200 23.16 0.27 -3.24
C VAL A 200 24.43 -0.29 -2.63
#